data_AF-A0A2V8ZN56-F1
#
_entry.id   AF-A0A2V8ZN56-F1
#
_cell.length_a   1.000
_cell.length_b   1.000
_cell.length_c   1.000
_cell.angle_alpha   90.00
_cell.angle_beta   90.00
_cell.angle_gamma   90.00
#
_symmetry.space_group_name_H-M   'P 1'
#
loop_
_entity.id
_entity.type
_entity.pdbx_description
1 polymer ?
#
loop_
_entity_poly.entity_id
_entity_poly.type
_entity_poly.pdbx_seq_one_letter_code
_entity_poly.pdbx_strand_id
1 'polypeptide(L)'
;MGVVDPKRIGIMGHSWGGFDTTYLATHTANFFAAAVAGAPITDLVSNYGNHHWSSGIAETDHIETGQQRMEVPLYEDLQAYIRNSAVFGVAGMTTPLLIEVGDSDGTVFFHQGVELYNIARRARKDVVLIEYAGEDHGLSKKANQIDYQRRIFQWFGHYLKDEPAQAWITNGETYLEHERELKQRKAASAKD
;
A
#
# COMPACT_ATOMS: atom_id res chain seq x y z
N MET A 1 28.56 5.24 18.51
CA MET A 1 27.09 5.07 18.68
C MET A 1 26.40 5.92 17.62
N GLY A 2 25.44 5.36 16.89
CA GLY A 2 24.76 6.02 15.78
C GLY A 2 23.58 6.88 16.23
N VAL A 3 23.11 7.78 15.37
CA VAL A 3 21.98 8.71 15.61
C VAL A 3 20.60 8.07 15.39
N VAL A 4 20.54 6.80 14.99
CA VAL A 4 19.31 6.06 14.65
C VAL A 4 19.11 4.89 15.61
N ASP A 5 17.90 4.73 16.15
CA ASP A 5 17.49 3.50 16.84
C ASP A 5 17.10 2.43 15.79
N PRO A 6 17.87 1.33 15.67
CA PRO A 6 17.59 0.30 14.68
C PRO A 6 16.24 -0.40 14.88
N LYS A 7 15.58 -0.27 16.04
CA LYS A 7 14.26 -0.83 16.30
C LYS A 7 13.10 0.09 15.90
N ARG A 8 13.39 1.33 15.49
CA ARG A 8 12.38 2.36 15.18
C ARG A 8 12.53 2.90 13.76
N ILE A 9 12.87 2.02 12.82
CA ILE A 9 12.99 2.36 11.40
C ILE A 9 11.68 2.05 10.70
N GLY A 10 11.07 3.06 10.10
CA GLY A 10 9.93 2.91 9.19
C GLY A 10 10.38 3.06 7.74
N ILE A 11 9.63 2.46 6.83
CA ILE A 11 9.80 2.64 5.38
C ILE A 11 8.50 3.16 4.77
N MET A 12 8.60 4.07 3.81
CA MET A 12 7.46 4.48 3.02
C MET A 12 7.85 4.73 1.57
N GLY A 13 6.91 4.46 0.68
CA GLY A 13 7.08 4.71 -0.74
C GLY A 13 5.74 4.77 -1.45
N HIS A 14 5.75 5.38 -2.63
CA HIS A 14 4.58 5.52 -3.48
C HIS A 14 4.95 5.13 -4.91
N SER A 15 4.01 4.53 -5.66
CA SER A 15 4.25 4.02 -7.02
C SER A 15 5.38 2.98 -7.01
N TRP A 16 6.47 3.18 -7.77
CA TRP A 16 7.67 2.34 -7.73
C TRP A 16 8.22 2.14 -6.31
N GLY A 17 8.24 3.20 -5.49
CA GLY A 17 8.63 3.08 -4.08
C GLY A 17 7.64 2.24 -3.26
N GLY A 18 6.38 2.18 -3.67
CA GLY A 18 5.36 1.30 -3.09
C GLY A 18 5.63 -0.17 -3.41
N PHE A 19 6.03 -0.48 -4.64
CA PHE A 19 6.53 -1.81 -5.03
C PHE A 19 7.71 -2.22 -4.13
N ASP A 20 8.75 -1.38 -4.03
CA ASP A 20 9.92 -1.65 -3.18
C ASP A 20 9.53 -1.82 -1.70
N THR A 21 8.62 -0.99 -1.21
CA THR A 21 8.15 -1.03 0.18
C THR A 21 7.39 -2.32 0.49
N THR A 22 6.47 -2.74 -0.38
CA THR A 22 5.73 -4.00 -0.18
C THR A 22 6.63 -5.23 -0.34
N TYR A 23 7.58 -5.20 -1.27
CA TYR A 23 8.60 -6.24 -1.40
C TYR A 23 9.39 -6.39 -0.10
N LEU A 24 9.96 -5.29 0.42
CA LEU A 24 10.74 -5.31 1.65
C LEU A 24 9.91 -5.74 2.87
N ALA A 25 8.66 -5.28 2.99
CA ALA A 25 7.77 -5.67 4.07
C ALA A 25 7.46 -7.18 4.08
N THR A 26 7.42 -7.81 2.91
CA THR A 26 7.06 -9.23 2.75
C THR A 26 8.26 -10.16 2.68
N HIS A 27 9.42 -9.68 2.27
CA HIS A 27 10.64 -10.48 2.06
C HIS A 27 11.72 -10.28 3.13
N THR A 28 11.53 -9.34 4.05
CA THR A 28 12.41 -9.16 5.22
C THR A 28 11.65 -9.44 6.51
N ALA A 29 12.37 -9.93 7.51
CA ALA A 29 11.82 -10.19 8.84
C ALA A 29 12.49 -9.27 9.86
N ASN A 30 11.66 -8.58 10.65
CA ASN A 30 12.06 -7.73 11.77
C ASN A 30 13.07 -6.61 11.42
N PHE A 31 13.09 -6.14 10.17
CA PHE A 31 13.96 -5.04 9.75
C PHE A 31 13.30 -3.67 9.92
N PHE A 32 12.02 -3.55 9.52
CA PHE A 32 11.24 -2.34 9.67
C PHE A 32 10.17 -2.51 10.75
N ALA A 33 10.03 -1.50 11.61
CA ALA A 33 8.99 -1.43 12.62
C ALA A 33 7.58 -1.25 12.01
N ALA A 34 7.50 -0.57 10.86
CA ALA A 34 6.28 -0.40 10.08
C ALA A 34 6.59 0.05 8.64
N ALA A 35 5.67 -0.23 7.72
CA ALA A 35 5.75 0.15 6.31
C ALA A 35 4.48 0.90 5.85
N VAL A 36 4.63 1.82 4.88
CA VAL A 36 3.54 2.49 4.18
C VAL A 36 3.78 2.46 2.67
N ALA A 37 2.91 1.80 1.92
CA ALA A 37 3.00 1.69 0.46
C ALA A 37 1.77 2.30 -0.22
N GLY A 38 1.97 3.40 -0.95
CA GLY A 38 0.94 4.01 -1.79
C GLY A 38 1.02 3.56 -3.25
N ALA A 39 -0.13 3.31 -3.87
CA ALA A 39 -0.27 2.82 -5.24
C ALA A 39 0.75 1.73 -5.66
N PRO A 40 0.93 0.64 -4.88
CA PRO A 40 1.94 -0.36 -5.19
C PRO A 40 1.48 -1.34 -6.27
N ILE A 41 2.39 -1.71 -7.18
CA ILE A 41 2.31 -2.99 -7.88
C ILE A 41 2.78 -4.06 -6.88
N THR A 42 2.03 -5.14 -6.71
CA THR A 42 2.29 -6.15 -5.65
C THR A 42 2.42 -7.57 -6.20
N ASP A 43 1.86 -7.82 -7.39
CA ASP A 43 1.96 -9.07 -8.12
C ASP A 43 2.28 -8.80 -9.59
N LEU A 44 3.53 -9.05 -9.98
CA LEU A 44 4.00 -8.94 -11.35
C LEU A 44 3.36 -9.99 -12.27
N VAL A 45 2.88 -11.12 -11.74
CA VAL A 45 2.20 -12.16 -12.54
C VAL A 45 0.83 -11.67 -12.97
N SER A 46 0.03 -11.15 -12.03
CA SER A 46 -1.29 -10.60 -12.36
C SER A 46 -1.20 -9.25 -13.09
N ASN A 47 -0.11 -8.49 -12.92
CA ASN A 47 0.08 -7.21 -13.59
C ASN A 47 0.66 -7.31 -15.02
N TYR A 48 1.39 -8.38 -15.36
CA TYR A 48 2.14 -8.43 -16.63
C TYR A 48 1.29 -8.21 -17.89
N GLY A 49 0.07 -8.74 -17.91
CA GLY A 49 -0.86 -8.59 -19.04
C GLY A 49 -1.74 -7.34 -19.00
N ASN A 50 -1.56 -6.44 -18.02
CA ASN A 50 -2.35 -5.21 -17.90
C ASN A 50 -1.83 -4.10 -18.82
N HIS A 51 -2.50 -2.96 -18.75
CA HIS A 51 -2.10 -1.70 -19.36
C HIS A 51 -2.39 -0.55 -18.40
N HIS A 52 -1.70 0.57 -18.61
CA HIS A 52 -2.05 1.83 -17.98
C HIS A 52 -3.40 2.30 -18.54
N TRP A 53 -4.46 2.26 -17.75
CA TRP A 53 -5.81 2.71 -18.15
C TRP A 53 -5.86 4.17 -18.63
N SER A 54 -4.93 5.00 -18.17
CA SER A 54 -4.80 6.40 -18.55
C SER A 54 -4.23 6.60 -19.96
N SER A 55 -3.33 5.72 -20.43
CA SER A 55 -2.59 5.90 -21.68
C SER A 55 -2.81 4.80 -22.72
N GLY A 56 -3.33 3.64 -22.31
CA GLY A 56 -3.46 2.45 -23.14
C GLY A 56 -2.15 1.69 -23.36
N ILE A 57 -1.04 2.10 -22.73
CA ILE A 57 0.28 1.45 -22.88
C ILE A 57 0.30 0.15 -22.08
N ALA A 58 0.72 -0.94 -22.70
CA ALA A 58 0.85 -2.25 -22.06
C ALA A 58 1.95 -2.25 -20.99
N GLU A 59 1.74 -3.02 -19.92
CA GLU A 59 2.70 -3.17 -18.80
C GLU A 59 3.96 -3.94 -19.18
N THR A 60 3.97 -4.66 -20.31
CA THR A 60 5.08 -5.53 -20.71
C THR A 60 6.41 -4.80 -20.80
N ASP A 61 6.44 -3.62 -21.44
CA ASP A 61 7.69 -2.85 -21.60
C ASP A 61 8.15 -2.27 -20.26
N HIS A 62 7.21 -1.81 -19.44
CA HIS A 62 7.48 -1.30 -18.10
C HIS A 62 8.13 -2.38 -17.23
N ILE A 63 7.61 -3.61 -17.28
CA ILE A 63 8.10 -4.72 -16.48
C ILE A 63 9.41 -5.30 -17.03
N GLU A 64 9.51 -5.53 -18.34
CA GLU A 64 10.67 -6.19 -18.94
C GLU A 64 11.88 -5.26 -19.01
N THR A 65 11.67 -4.01 -19.39
CA THR A 65 12.76 -3.05 -19.71
C THR A 65 12.76 -1.79 -18.86
N GLY A 66 11.64 -1.47 -18.22
CA GLY A 66 11.41 -0.23 -17.48
C GLY A 66 11.93 -0.25 -16.03
N GLN A 67 11.02 -0.11 -15.06
CA GLN A 67 11.42 0.04 -13.66
C GLN A 67 11.77 -1.30 -13.02
N GLN A 68 10.99 -2.35 -13.32
CA GLN A 68 11.14 -3.71 -12.78
C GLN A 68 12.34 -4.44 -13.39
N ARG A 69 12.63 -4.22 -14.69
CA ARG A 69 13.74 -4.85 -15.42
C ARG A 69 13.80 -6.37 -15.22
N MET A 70 12.71 -7.05 -15.54
CA MET A 70 12.64 -8.51 -15.49
C MET A 70 13.42 -9.19 -16.63
N GLU A 71 13.91 -8.42 -17.60
CA GLU A 71 14.79 -8.79 -18.73
C GLU A 71 14.14 -9.70 -19.80
N VAL A 72 13.28 -10.63 -19.40
CA VAL A 72 12.60 -11.57 -20.29
C VAL A 72 11.09 -11.64 -19.99
N PRO A 73 10.26 -12.05 -20.97
CA PRO A 73 8.82 -12.23 -20.77
C PRO A 73 8.46 -13.19 -19.63
N LEU A 74 7.27 -13.01 -19.05
CA LEU A 74 6.72 -13.84 -17.96
C LEU A 74 6.77 -15.35 -18.26
N TYR A 75 6.54 -15.75 -19.51
CA TYR A 75 6.52 -17.16 -19.91
C TYR A 75 7.93 -17.77 -20.09
N GLU A 76 8.99 -16.95 -20.07
CA GLU A 76 10.37 -17.41 -20.13
C GLU A 76 10.98 -17.59 -18.73
N ASP A 77 10.72 -16.67 -17.79
CA ASP A 77 11.13 -16.81 -16.38
C ASP A 77 10.02 -16.41 -15.39
N LEU A 78 8.96 -17.22 -15.32
CA LEU A 78 7.89 -17.06 -14.33
C LEU A 78 8.43 -16.97 -12.88
N GLN A 79 9.52 -17.66 -12.58
CA GLN A 79 10.05 -17.71 -11.22
C GLN A 79 10.66 -16.37 -10.80
N ALA A 80 11.25 -15.60 -11.73
CA ALA A 80 11.71 -14.25 -11.42
C ALA A 80 10.55 -13.33 -11.04
N TYR A 81 9.42 -13.41 -11.74
CA TYR A 81 8.24 -12.60 -11.46
C TYR A 81 7.63 -12.94 -10.09
N ILE A 82 7.53 -14.24 -9.78
CA ILE A 82 7.08 -14.72 -8.46
C ILE A 82 8.02 -14.23 -7.35
N ARG A 83 9.34 -14.37 -7.51
CA ARG A 83 10.32 -13.96 -6.50
C ARG A 83 10.35 -12.47 -6.23
N ASN A 84 9.93 -11.63 -7.18
CA ASN A 84 9.90 -10.17 -7.02
C ASN A 84 8.51 -9.62 -6.65
N SER A 85 7.52 -10.49 -6.46
CA SER A 85 6.14 -10.10 -6.17
C SER A 85 5.83 -10.23 -4.68
N ALA A 86 5.37 -9.14 -4.07
CA ALA A 86 5.09 -9.05 -2.63
C ALA A 86 4.06 -10.11 -2.15
N VAL A 87 3.06 -10.42 -2.97
CA VAL A 87 2.00 -11.39 -2.63
C VAL A 87 2.54 -12.78 -2.27
N PHE A 88 3.66 -13.20 -2.85
CA PHE A 88 4.27 -14.51 -2.56
C PHE A 88 5.17 -14.51 -1.33
N GLY A 89 5.58 -13.34 -0.83
CA GLY A 89 6.37 -13.18 0.40
C GLY A 89 5.53 -13.14 1.68
N VAL A 90 4.21 -12.96 1.57
CA VAL A 90 3.31 -12.70 2.71
C VAL A 90 3.47 -13.68 3.88
N ALA A 91 3.74 -14.96 3.63
CA ALA A 91 3.92 -15.95 4.70
C ALA A 91 5.01 -15.53 5.71
N GLY A 92 6.10 -14.94 5.22
CA GLY A 92 7.23 -14.46 6.02
C GLY A 92 7.06 -13.05 6.60
N MET A 93 6.04 -12.30 6.20
CA MET A 93 5.83 -10.91 6.61
C MET A 93 5.72 -10.79 8.13
N THR A 94 6.57 -9.94 8.72
CA THR A 94 6.49 -9.53 10.14
C THR A 94 6.29 -8.03 10.31
N THR A 95 6.55 -7.25 9.27
CA THR A 95 6.41 -5.79 9.31
C THR A 95 4.94 -5.41 9.10
N PRO A 96 4.34 -4.64 10.03
CA PRO A 96 3.02 -4.06 9.82
C PRO A 96 3.00 -3.19 8.57
N LEU A 97 2.00 -3.40 7.71
CA LEU A 97 1.91 -2.74 6.40
C LEU A 97 0.63 -1.90 6.26
N LEU A 98 0.78 -0.63 5.95
CA LEU A 98 -0.30 0.24 5.48
C LEU A 98 -0.25 0.33 3.96
N ILE A 99 -1.34 -0.01 3.28
CA ILE A 99 -1.50 0.11 1.83
C ILE A 99 -2.48 1.25 1.56
N GLU A 100 -2.14 2.10 0.60
CA GLU A 100 -3.01 3.16 0.11
C GLU A 100 -3.20 3.03 -1.41
N VAL A 101 -4.44 3.17 -1.87
CA VAL A 101 -4.79 3.13 -3.30
C VAL A 101 -5.89 4.16 -3.61
N GLY A 102 -5.89 4.67 -4.85
CA GLY A 102 -7.03 5.33 -5.47
C GLY A 102 -7.81 4.32 -6.32
N ASP A 103 -9.15 4.29 -6.22
CA ASP A 103 -9.98 3.34 -6.98
C ASP A 103 -10.08 3.67 -8.48
N SER A 104 -9.62 4.85 -8.87
CA SER A 104 -9.63 5.38 -10.22
C SER A 104 -8.21 5.55 -10.77
N ASP A 105 -7.23 4.88 -10.16
CA ASP A 105 -5.83 4.89 -10.58
C ASP A 105 -5.68 4.36 -12.01
N GLY A 106 -5.31 5.27 -12.91
CA GLY A 106 -5.11 5.00 -14.32
C GLY A 106 -3.72 4.45 -14.67
N THR A 107 -2.84 4.28 -13.68
CA THR A 107 -1.48 3.78 -13.82
C THR A 107 -1.35 2.40 -13.20
N VAL A 108 -1.71 2.23 -11.93
CA VAL A 108 -1.67 0.94 -11.22
C VAL A 108 -3.09 0.51 -10.90
N PHE A 109 -3.49 -0.67 -11.37
CA PHE A 109 -4.83 -1.18 -11.06
C PHE A 109 -4.99 -1.41 -9.55
N PHE A 110 -5.92 -0.71 -8.90
CA PHE A 110 -6.07 -0.71 -7.43
C PHE A 110 -6.26 -2.11 -6.81
N HIS A 111 -6.74 -3.08 -7.61
CA HIS A 111 -6.83 -4.48 -7.21
C HIS A 111 -5.48 -5.09 -6.80
N GLN A 112 -4.34 -4.55 -7.23
CA GLN A 112 -3.02 -4.93 -6.72
C GLN A 112 -2.93 -4.75 -5.19
N GLY A 113 -3.43 -3.63 -4.66
CA GLY A 113 -3.52 -3.38 -3.23
C GLY A 113 -4.54 -4.28 -2.53
N VAL A 114 -5.70 -4.47 -3.15
CA VAL A 114 -6.79 -5.34 -2.63
C VAL A 114 -6.35 -6.80 -2.54
N GLU A 115 -5.63 -7.30 -3.54
CA GLU A 115 -5.08 -8.64 -3.60
C GLU A 115 -4.12 -8.89 -2.43
N LEU A 116 -3.08 -8.05 -2.30
CA LEU A 116 -2.10 -8.16 -1.22
C LEU A 116 -2.76 -8.06 0.16
N TYR A 117 -3.69 -7.11 0.35
CA TYR A 117 -4.44 -6.96 1.58
C TYR A 117 -5.16 -8.27 1.97
N ASN A 118 -5.94 -8.86 1.06
CA ASN A 118 -6.71 -10.05 1.36
C ASN A 118 -5.83 -11.27 1.65
N ILE A 119 -4.73 -11.44 0.90
CA ILE A 119 -3.76 -12.52 1.14
C ILE A 119 -3.10 -12.35 2.53
N ALA A 120 -2.65 -11.14 2.86
CA ALA A 120 -2.04 -10.82 4.15
C ALA A 120 -3.02 -10.99 5.32
N ARG A 121 -4.27 -10.55 5.19
CA ARG A 121 -5.32 -10.78 6.19
C ARG A 121 -5.60 -12.27 6.37
N ARG A 122 -5.68 -13.04 5.29
CA ARG A 122 -5.88 -14.50 5.35
C ARG A 122 -4.73 -15.20 6.10
N ALA A 123 -3.51 -14.69 5.96
CA ALA A 123 -2.30 -15.12 6.66
C ALA A 123 -2.15 -14.51 8.08
N ARG A 124 -3.17 -13.79 8.57
CA ARG A 124 -3.22 -13.15 9.90
C ARG A 124 -2.08 -12.17 10.15
N LYS A 125 -1.71 -11.42 9.11
CA LYS A 125 -0.69 -10.37 9.20
C LYS A 125 -1.32 -9.03 9.56
N ASP A 126 -0.51 -8.18 10.17
CA ASP A 126 -0.88 -6.79 10.49
C ASP A 126 -0.83 -5.96 9.21
N VAL A 127 -2.00 -5.74 8.62
CA VAL A 127 -2.16 -4.99 7.38
C VAL A 127 -3.43 -4.16 7.42
N VAL A 128 -3.34 -2.93 6.92
CA VAL A 128 -4.47 -2.03 6.68
C VAL A 128 -4.46 -1.59 5.23
N LEU A 129 -5.64 -1.53 4.61
CA LEU A 129 -5.85 -0.93 3.30
C LEU A 129 -6.69 0.33 3.47
N ILE A 130 -6.24 1.43 2.88
CA ILE A 130 -7.00 2.66 2.70
C ILE A 130 -7.27 2.81 1.21
N GLU A 131 -8.55 2.93 0.85
CA GLU A 131 -8.99 3.16 -0.52
C GLU A 131 -9.63 4.55 -0.59
N TYR A 132 -9.12 5.40 -1.49
CA TYR A 132 -9.67 6.74 -1.72
C TYR A 132 -10.53 6.78 -2.98
N ALA A 133 -11.84 6.93 -2.79
CA ALA A 133 -12.80 6.93 -3.87
C ALA A 133 -12.63 8.12 -4.83
N GLY A 134 -12.57 7.81 -6.13
CA GLY A 134 -12.37 8.75 -7.22
C GLY A 134 -11.03 9.49 -7.17
N GLU A 135 -10.00 8.88 -6.60
CA GLU A 135 -8.62 9.35 -6.71
C GLU A 135 -7.86 8.49 -7.73
N ASP A 136 -6.94 9.14 -8.43
CA ASP A 136 -6.08 8.53 -9.45
C ASP A 136 -4.79 8.01 -8.78
N HIS A 137 -3.71 7.83 -9.56
CA HIS A 137 -2.41 7.36 -9.11
C HIS A 137 -1.83 8.14 -7.92
N GLY A 138 -2.19 9.43 -7.79
CA GLY A 138 -1.89 10.23 -6.61
C GLY A 138 -3.11 11.00 -6.12
N LEU A 139 -3.14 11.28 -4.82
CA LEU A 139 -4.25 12.01 -4.20
C LEU A 139 -4.28 13.47 -4.65
N SER A 140 -5.35 13.85 -5.34
CA SER A 140 -5.60 15.20 -5.86
C SER A 140 -6.50 16.02 -4.93
N LYS A 141 -7.45 15.39 -4.23
CA LYS A 141 -8.40 16.11 -3.37
C LYS A 141 -7.69 16.46 -2.06
N LYS A 142 -7.72 17.76 -1.71
CA LYS A 142 -7.04 18.26 -0.51
C LYS A 142 -7.45 17.55 0.78
N ALA A 143 -8.73 17.19 0.90
CA ALA A 143 -9.24 16.45 2.05
C ALA A 143 -8.58 15.06 2.19
N ASN A 144 -8.41 14.34 1.07
CA ASN A 144 -7.78 13.03 1.04
C ASN A 144 -6.28 13.12 1.33
N GLN A 145 -5.59 14.13 0.79
CA GLN A 145 -4.18 14.38 1.11
C GLN A 145 -3.98 14.62 2.62
N ILE A 146 -4.84 15.43 3.25
CA ILE A 146 -4.78 15.70 4.69
C ILE A 146 -5.07 14.43 5.49
N ASP A 147 -6.08 13.66 5.10
CA ASP A 147 -6.44 12.41 5.75
C ASP A 147 -5.28 11.39 5.67
N TYR A 148 -4.72 11.19 4.49
CA TYR A 148 -3.65 10.22 4.29
C TYR A 148 -2.40 10.60 5.09
N GLN A 149 -1.99 11.87 5.03
CA GLN A 149 -0.85 12.35 5.81
C GLN A 149 -1.07 12.17 7.32
N ARG A 150 -2.29 12.45 7.81
CA ARG A 150 -2.66 12.20 9.21
C ARG A 150 -2.57 10.72 9.56
N ARG A 151 -3.09 9.83 8.72
CA ARG A 151 -3.05 8.38 8.93
C ARG A 151 -1.62 7.85 8.93
N ILE A 152 -0.75 8.37 8.06
CA ILE A 152 0.70 8.08 8.08
C ILE A 152 1.33 8.49 9.41
N PHE A 153 1.07 9.71 9.89
CA PHE A 153 1.59 10.18 11.18
C PHE A 153 1.12 9.31 12.35
N GLN A 154 -0.15 8.91 12.36
CA GLN A 154 -0.72 8.03 13.38
C GLN A 154 -0.15 6.61 13.31
N TRP A 155 0.05 6.08 12.09
CA TRP A 155 0.64 4.77 11.86
C TRP A 155 2.07 4.70 12.40
N PHE A 156 2.93 5.63 11.97
CA PHE A 156 4.30 5.69 12.48
C PHE A 156 4.37 6.12 13.94
N GLY A 157 3.48 7.00 14.40
CA GLY A 157 3.35 7.35 15.81
C GLY A 157 3.16 6.10 16.68
N HIS A 158 2.27 5.20 16.25
CA HIS A 158 2.04 3.94 16.95
C HIS A 158 3.28 3.03 16.94
N TYR A 159 3.81 2.71 15.76
CA TYR A 159 4.84 1.68 15.63
C TYR A 159 6.27 2.14 15.95
N LEU A 160 6.59 3.42 15.78
CA LEU A 160 7.95 3.95 15.98
C LEU A 160 8.06 4.79 17.25
N LYS A 161 6.96 5.33 17.78
CA LYS A 161 6.98 6.28 18.92
C LYS A 161 6.17 5.80 20.13
N ASP A 162 5.65 4.58 20.11
CA ASP A 162 4.83 4.00 21.18
C ASP A 162 3.55 4.80 21.50
N GLU A 163 3.04 5.58 20.53
CA GLU A 163 1.77 6.28 20.70
C GLU A 163 0.61 5.26 20.70
N PRO A 164 -0.49 5.53 21.43
CA PRO A 164 -1.65 4.64 21.41
C PRO A 164 -2.19 4.44 20.00
N ALA A 165 -2.43 3.18 19.61
CA ALA A 165 -3.02 2.86 18.32
C ALA A 165 -4.40 3.50 18.18
N GLN A 166 -4.63 4.17 17.05
CA GLN A 166 -5.97 4.66 16.72
C GLN A 166 -6.90 3.48 16.41
N ALA A 167 -8.21 3.67 16.61
CA ALA A 167 -9.20 2.60 16.40
C ALA A 167 -9.16 2.02 14.98
N TRP A 168 -8.92 2.86 13.97
CA TRP A 168 -8.83 2.43 12.57
C TRP A 168 -7.62 1.51 12.29
N ILE A 169 -6.56 1.58 13.11
CA ILE A 169 -5.37 0.71 13.00
C ILE A 169 -5.68 -0.70 13.51
N THR A 170 -6.42 -0.80 14.61
CA THR A 170 -6.62 -2.07 15.36
C THR A 170 -7.90 -2.80 14.98
N ASN A 171 -8.99 -2.06 14.82
CA ASN A 171 -10.32 -2.63 14.57
C ASN A 171 -10.72 -2.55 13.10
N GLY A 172 -10.01 -1.74 12.32
CA GLY A 172 -10.48 -1.27 11.02
C GLY A 172 -11.64 -0.28 11.16
N GLU A 173 -12.12 0.20 10.02
CA GLU A 173 -13.26 1.10 9.92
C GLU A 173 -14.09 0.63 8.72
N THR A 174 -15.34 0.23 8.92
CA THR A 174 -16.18 -0.15 7.79
C THR A 174 -16.59 1.07 6.99
N TYR A 175 -16.80 0.93 5.67
CA TYR A 175 -17.32 2.00 4.82
C TYR A 175 -18.62 2.61 5.38
N LEU A 176 -19.50 1.78 5.96
CA LEU A 176 -20.77 2.23 6.54
C LEU A 176 -20.58 3.05 7.83
N GLU A 177 -19.60 2.68 8.66
CA GLU A 177 -19.23 3.47 9.85
C GLU A 177 -18.62 4.80 9.44
N HIS A 178 -17.71 4.79 8.46
CA HIS A 178 -17.08 6.00 7.94
C HIS A 178 -18.11 6.98 7.35
N GLU A 179 -19.04 6.48 6.51
CA GLU A 179 -20.13 7.28 5.94
C GLU A 179 -21.02 7.92 7.02
N ARG A 180 -21.30 7.19 8.10
CA ARG A 180 -22.07 7.71 9.23
C ARG A 180 -21.29 8.81 9.95
N GLU A 181 -20.01 8.61 10.19
CA GLU A 181 -19.15 9.60 10.84
C GLU A 181 -19.05 10.88 10.00
N LEU A 182 -18.83 10.79 8.69
CA LEU A 182 -18.79 11.94 7.79
C LEU A 182 -20.11 12.74 7.80
N LYS A 183 -21.25 12.04 7.79
CA LYS A 183 -22.58 12.69 7.89
C LYS A 183 -22.75 13.40 9.23
N GLN A 184 -22.31 12.79 10.33
CA GLN A 184 -22.37 13.41 11.66
C GLN A 184 -21.47 14.65 11.76
N ARG A 185 -20.23 14.57 11.26
CA ARG A 185 -19.29 15.71 11.24
C ARG A 185 -19.82 16.88 10.42
N LYS A 186 -20.39 16.61 9.24
CA LYS A 186 -21.02 17.63 8.40
C LYS A 186 -22.23 18.27 9.07
N ALA A 187 -23.06 17.47 9.76
CA ALA A 187 -24.20 17.98 10.51
C ALA A 187 -23.79 18.83 11.73
N ALA A 188 -22.68 18.50 12.39
CA ALA A 188 -22.13 19.30 13.48
C ALA A 188 -21.59 20.64 12.97
N SER A 189 -20.79 20.64 11.89
CA SER A 189 -20.21 21.86 11.30
C SER A 189 -21.24 22.80 10.66
N ALA A 190 -22.48 22.36 10.44
CA ALA A 190 -23.57 23.18 9.90
C ALA A 190 -24.40 23.87 11.00
N LYS A 191 -24.13 23.57 12.27
CA LYS A 191 -24.80 24.17 13.44
C LYS A 191 -24.00 25.30 14.10
N ASP A 192 -22.75 25.48 13.68
CA ASP A 192 -21.85 26.57 14.06
C ASP A 192 -21.82 27.64 12.96
#